data_AF-A0A522UF26-F1
#
_entry.id   AF-A0A522UF26-F1
#
_cell.length_a   1.000
_cell.length_b   1.000
_cell.length_c   1.000
_cell.angle_alpha   90.00
_cell.angle_beta   90.00
_cell.angle_gamma   90.00
#
_symmetry.space_group_name_H-M   'P 1'
#
loop_
_entity.id
_entity.type
_entity.pdbx_description
1 polymer ?
#
loop_
_entity_poly.entity_id
_entity_poly.type
_entity_poly.pdbx_seq_one_letter_code
_entity_poly.pdbx_strand_id
1 'polypeptide(L)'
;MFTGSVSKAWKTTLGWIGLTMSLLLGLRAAEAPIIPDAKFALMPFGAVRPAGWIKAQIDQDASSGILAYYHRCWMVQNKAYELRGHNPAKQDKQSDFWDGAAEGYWGLALISNAILADDAALKKRADEFVAAMLKSQDADGYLGIYDAQKRYTPAKVDRTGHIGFMLQGLLDYVLAYNRKDVLAAVERAVQCDMRHFNRTTTNLHAAGFMVMSVTVKTKNPDQPWQQSPLRLEGLFKRMRSKYKVDLVPMGCTVLRRVTFPVGYVYATKKKGTMVDENTSE
;
A
#
# COMPACT_ATOMS: atom_id res chain seq x y z
N MET A 1 -46.00 12.52 -57.13
CA MET A 1 -45.76 13.42 -55.99
C MET A 1 -46.00 12.61 -54.72
N PHE A 2 -44.96 12.02 -54.13
CA PHE A 2 -44.93 11.56 -52.73
C PHE A 2 -43.47 11.19 -52.43
N THR A 3 -42.73 12.18 -51.96
CA THR A 3 -41.43 12.01 -51.31
C THR A 3 -41.66 12.25 -49.82
N GLY A 4 -41.16 11.36 -48.94
CA GLY A 4 -41.13 11.69 -47.52
C GLY A 4 -40.98 10.53 -46.53
N SER A 5 -39.74 10.34 -46.07
CA SER A 5 -39.38 9.99 -44.70
C SER A 5 -39.44 8.52 -44.23
N VAL A 6 -38.38 7.77 -44.56
CA VAL A 6 -37.89 6.65 -43.75
C VAL A 6 -36.44 6.94 -43.37
N SER A 7 -36.20 7.71 -42.31
CA SER A 7 -34.81 7.90 -41.82
C SER A 7 -34.65 8.18 -40.32
N LYS A 8 -35.72 8.18 -39.51
CA LYS A 8 -35.61 8.51 -38.08
C LYS A 8 -35.52 7.31 -37.12
N ALA A 9 -35.95 6.11 -37.53
CA ALA A 9 -36.05 4.97 -36.62
C ALA A 9 -34.77 4.11 -36.48
N TRP A 10 -33.78 4.26 -37.37
CA TRP A 10 -32.54 3.46 -37.33
C TRP A 10 -31.37 4.10 -36.58
N LYS A 11 -31.48 5.38 -36.20
CA LYS A 11 -30.42 6.10 -35.48
C LYS A 11 -30.46 5.93 -33.96
N THR A 12 -31.54 5.39 -33.39
CA THR A 12 -31.71 5.22 -31.94
C THR A 12 -31.28 3.87 -31.40
N THR A 13 -31.15 2.84 -32.24
CA THR A 13 -30.82 1.47 -31.80
C THR A 13 -29.30 1.19 -31.77
N LEU A 14 -28.50 1.86 -32.59
CA LEU A 14 -27.03 1.75 -32.57
C LEU A 14 -26.36 2.58 -31.47
N GLY A 15 -27.04 3.60 -30.93
CA GLY A 15 -26.54 4.41 -29.82
C GLY A 15 -26.54 3.70 -28.46
N TRP A 16 -27.33 2.63 -28.31
CA TRP A 16 -27.43 1.86 -27.06
C TRP A 16 -26.43 0.71 -26.98
N ILE A 17 -25.93 0.20 -28.11
CA ILE A 17 -24.90 -0.85 -28.14
C ILE A 17 -23.51 -0.25 -27.88
N GLY A 18 -23.29 1.03 -28.22
CA GLY A 18 -22.06 1.75 -27.92
C GLY A 18 -21.91 2.18 -26.45
N LEU A 19 -23.00 2.24 -25.67
CA LEU A 19 -22.97 2.69 -24.28
C LEU A 19 -22.81 1.55 -23.26
N THR A 20 -23.09 0.30 -23.64
CA THR A 20 -22.95 -0.86 -22.76
C THR A 20 -21.55 -1.49 -22.79
N MET A 21 -20.75 -1.26 -23.85
CA MET A 21 -19.36 -1.75 -23.91
C MET A 21 -18.33 -0.88 -23.18
N SER A 22 -18.67 0.36 -22.79
CA SER A 22 -17.78 1.20 -21.98
C SER A 22 -17.90 0.96 -20.48
N LEU A 23 -18.90 0.19 -20.03
CA LEU A 23 -19.05 -0.17 -18.60
C LEU A 23 -18.17 -1.34 -18.17
N LEU A 24 -17.49 -2.03 -19.08
CA LEU A 24 -16.69 -3.25 -18.81
C LEU A 24 -15.17 -3.03 -18.79
N LEU A 25 -14.67 -1.80 -19.01
CA LEU A 25 -13.23 -1.51 -19.13
C LEU A 25 -12.80 -0.23 -18.39
N GLY A 26 -13.41 0.04 -17.25
CA GLY A 26 -13.22 1.28 -16.48
C GLY A 26 -12.02 1.33 -15.53
N LEU A 27 -11.10 0.35 -15.52
CA LEU A 27 -9.83 0.50 -14.81
C LEU A 27 -8.81 1.15 -15.76
N ARG A 28 -8.90 2.47 -15.91
CA ARG A 28 -7.83 3.24 -16.53
C ARG A 28 -6.64 3.16 -15.58
N ALA A 29 -5.57 2.50 -16.02
CA ALA A 29 -4.39 2.28 -15.21
C ALA A 29 -3.82 3.64 -14.75
N ALA A 30 -3.76 3.87 -13.44
CA ALA A 30 -3.17 5.08 -12.88
C ALA A 30 -1.69 5.15 -13.28
N GLU A 31 -1.24 6.30 -13.77
CA GLU A 31 0.16 6.49 -14.19
C GLU A 31 1.12 6.14 -13.04
N ALA A 32 2.17 5.37 -13.34
CA ALA A 32 3.14 4.96 -12.34
C ALA A 32 3.96 6.16 -11.86
N PRO A 33 4.26 6.27 -10.54
CA PRO A 33 5.09 7.34 -10.03
C PRO A 33 6.49 7.27 -10.64
N ILE A 34 6.99 8.42 -11.12
CA ILE A 34 8.35 8.56 -11.63
C ILE A 34 9.31 8.61 -10.43
N ILE A 35 10.14 7.58 -10.29
CA ILE A 35 11.24 7.57 -9.33
C ILE A 35 12.51 7.99 -10.10
N PRO A 36 13.11 9.15 -9.79
CA PRO A 36 14.36 9.57 -10.45
C PRO A 36 15.42 8.47 -10.34
N ASP A 37 16.13 8.23 -11.44
CA ASP A 37 17.21 7.23 -11.56
C ASP A 37 16.80 5.75 -11.41
N ALA A 38 15.49 5.44 -11.40
CA ALA A 38 15.04 4.06 -11.43
C ALA A 38 15.25 3.42 -12.81
N LYS A 39 16.04 2.35 -12.87
CA LYS A 39 16.25 1.55 -14.09
C LYS A 39 15.00 0.82 -14.57
N PHE A 40 14.01 0.66 -13.70
CA PHE A 40 12.74 -0.01 -13.98
C PHE A 40 11.60 0.88 -13.52
N ALA A 41 10.56 1.01 -14.34
CA ALA A 41 9.32 1.65 -13.96
C ALA A 41 8.38 0.64 -13.28
N LEU A 42 7.62 1.10 -12.28
CA LEU A 42 6.50 0.33 -11.77
C LEU A 42 5.43 0.22 -12.86
N MET A 43 4.76 -0.92 -12.94
CA MET A 43 3.58 -1.03 -13.78
C MET A 43 2.43 -0.24 -13.15
N PRO A 44 1.57 0.39 -13.97
CA PRO A 44 0.33 0.98 -13.49
C PRO A 44 -0.50 0.02 -12.64
N PHE A 45 -1.23 0.55 -11.66
CA PHE A 45 -2.15 -0.27 -10.86
C PHE A 45 -3.18 -0.96 -11.76
N GLY A 46 -3.40 -2.26 -11.54
CA GLY A 46 -4.33 -3.07 -12.33
C GLY A 46 -3.82 -3.51 -13.71
N ALA A 47 -2.59 -3.16 -14.11
CA ALA A 47 -1.96 -3.63 -15.35
C ALA A 47 -1.67 -5.14 -15.35
N VAL A 48 -1.48 -5.72 -14.16
CA VAL A 48 -1.38 -7.17 -13.96
C VAL A 48 -2.72 -7.69 -13.47
N ARG A 49 -3.28 -8.66 -14.18
CA ARG A 49 -4.54 -9.33 -13.81
C ARG A 49 -4.29 -10.81 -13.58
N PRO A 50 -4.94 -11.42 -12.56
CA PRO A 50 -4.84 -12.85 -12.35
C PRO A 50 -5.49 -13.62 -13.50
N ALA A 51 -4.85 -14.71 -13.92
CA ALA A 51 -5.35 -15.65 -14.92
C ALA A 51 -4.98 -17.09 -14.53
N GLY A 52 -5.56 -18.08 -15.21
CA GLY A 52 -5.28 -19.49 -14.98
C GLY A 52 -5.58 -19.94 -13.56
N TRP A 53 -4.69 -20.76 -12.98
CA TRP A 53 -4.90 -21.34 -11.64
C TRP A 53 -5.00 -20.28 -10.53
N ILE A 54 -4.31 -19.13 -10.67
CA ILE A 54 -4.38 -18.03 -9.68
C ILE A 54 -5.78 -17.40 -9.69
N LYS A 55 -6.35 -17.17 -10.88
CA LYS A 55 -7.73 -16.65 -10.99
C LYS A 55 -8.74 -17.64 -10.41
N ALA A 56 -8.58 -18.93 -10.71
CA ALA A 56 -9.43 -19.97 -10.16
C ALA A 56 -9.40 -20.00 -8.62
N GLN A 57 -8.22 -19.84 -8.01
CA GLN A 57 -8.09 -19.77 -6.55
C GLN A 57 -8.78 -18.52 -5.97
N ILE A 58 -8.59 -17.35 -6.58
CA ILE A 58 -9.24 -16.10 -6.13
C ILE A 58 -10.76 -16.23 -6.22
N ASP A 59 -11.29 -16.82 -7.30
CA ASP A 59 -12.72 -17.00 -7.52
C ASP A 59 -13.32 -18.02 -6.54
N GLN A 60 -12.58 -19.09 -6.24
CA GLN A 60 -12.97 -20.04 -5.21
C GLN A 60 -13.00 -19.37 -3.84
N ASP A 61 -12.00 -18.55 -3.51
CA ASP A 61 -11.96 -17.83 -2.23
C ASP A 61 -13.09 -16.80 -2.12
N ALA A 62 -13.40 -16.09 -3.20
CA ALA A 62 -14.51 -15.13 -3.28
C ALA A 62 -15.89 -15.80 -3.09
N SER A 63 -16.07 -17.00 -3.64
CA SER A 63 -17.35 -17.72 -3.61
C SER A 63 -17.56 -18.55 -2.35
N SER A 64 -16.52 -19.23 -1.86
CA SER A 64 -16.64 -20.24 -0.79
C SER A 64 -15.44 -20.34 0.16
N GLY A 65 -14.38 -19.57 -0.05
CA GLY A 65 -13.22 -19.53 0.84
C GLY A 65 -13.23 -18.32 1.78
N ILE A 66 -12.05 -17.82 2.12
CA ILE A 66 -11.90 -16.83 3.18
C ILE A 66 -12.59 -15.50 2.87
N LEU A 67 -12.59 -15.08 1.60
CA LEU A 67 -13.20 -13.82 1.15
C LEU A 67 -14.74 -13.91 1.14
N ALA A 68 -15.31 -15.09 0.90
CA ALA A 68 -16.74 -15.29 0.99
C ALA A 68 -17.25 -15.03 2.41
N TYR A 69 -16.47 -15.47 3.42
CA TYR A 69 -16.88 -15.52 4.83
C TYR A 69 -16.23 -14.48 5.74
N TYR A 70 -15.28 -13.66 5.26
CA TYR A 70 -14.52 -12.74 6.12
C TYR A 70 -15.43 -11.86 7.00
N HIS A 71 -16.56 -11.39 6.46
CA HIS A 71 -17.54 -10.54 7.16
C HIS A 71 -18.19 -11.22 8.38
N ARG A 72 -18.06 -12.54 8.52
CA ARG A 72 -18.50 -13.32 9.69
C ARG A 72 -17.41 -13.47 10.74
N CYS A 73 -16.17 -13.07 10.44
CA CYS A 73 -15.10 -13.09 11.42
C CYS A 73 -15.44 -12.12 12.55
N TRP A 74 -15.44 -12.61 13.78
CA TRP A 74 -15.73 -11.81 14.97
C TRP A 74 -14.83 -10.56 15.06
N MET A 75 -13.62 -10.61 14.51
CA MET A 75 -12.67 -9.49 14.52
C MET A 75 -13.16 -8.30 13.67
N VAL A 76 -13.83 -8.54 12.54
CA VAL A 76 -14.35 -7.46 11.66
C VAL A 76 -15.77 -7.03 12.01
N GLN A 77 -16.54 -7.88 12.69
CA GLN A 77 -17.88 -7.55 13.16
C GLN A 77 -17.88 -6.46 14.26
N ASN A 78 -16.70 -6.11 14.76
CA ASN A 78 -16.54 -5.11 15.81
C ASN A 78 -16.88 -3.69 15.37
N LYS A 79 -16.71 -3.40 14.07
CA LYS A 79 -16.87 -2.06 13.52
C LYS A 79 -16.14 -1.02 14.38
N ALA A 80 -14.90 -1.33 14.75
CA ALA A 80 -14.05 -0.57 15.65
C ALA A 80 -13.91 0.90 15.22
N TYR A 81 -13.91 1.16 13.91
CA TYR A 81 -13.87 2.53 13.37
C TYR A 81 -15.22 3.24 13.50
N GLU A 82 -16.33 2.58 13.16
CA GLU A 82 -17.68 3.17 13.28
C GLU A 82 -18.07 3.42 14.75
N LEU A 83 -17.78 2.46 15.63
CA LEU A 83 -18.19 2.48 17.03
C LEU A 83 -17.11 3.01 17.97
N ARG A 84 -15.94 3.38 17.45
CA ARG A 84 -14.77 3.84 18.24
C ARG A 84 -14.42 2.87 19.37
N GLY A 85 -14.48 1.57 19.08
CA GLY A 85 -14.25 0.50 20.05
C GLY A 85 -15.40 0.23 21.03
N HIS A 86 -16.46 1.03 21.07
CA HIS A 86 -17.57 0.88 22.03
C HIS A 86 -18.65 -0.13 21.60
N ASN A 87 -18.27 -1.21 20.92
CA ASN A 87 -19.24 -2.21 20.48
C ASN A 87 -20.01 -2.81 21.68
N PRO A 88 -21.34 -2.64 21.77
CA PRO A 88 -22.14 -3.17 22.87
C PRO A 88 -22.01 -4.69 23.02
N ALA A 89 -21.83 -5.40 21.91
CA ALA A 89 -21.62 -6.86 21.92
C ALA A 89 -20.28 -7.29 22.54
N LYS A 90 -19.41 -6.32 22.88
CA LYS A 90 -18.12 -6.50 23.53
C LYS A 90 -18.02 -5.76 24.87
N GLN A 91 -19.13 -5.35 25.48
CA GLN A 91 -19.16 -4.52 26.70
C GLN A 91 -18.25 -5.00 27.86
N ASP A 92 -17.88 -6.28 27.90
CA ASP A 92 -17.02 -6.86 28.94
C ASP A 92 -15.56 -7.10 28.51
N LYS A 93 -15.17 -6.68 27.31
CA LYS A 93 -13.83 -6.90 26.74
C LYS A 93 -13.26 -5.58 26.26
N GLN A 94 -12.07 -5.23 26.76
CA GLN A 94 -11.35 -4.02 26.40
C GLN A 94 -11.34 -3.84 24.88
N SER A 95 -11.81 -2.67 24.40
CA SER A 95 -11.63 -2.29 23.01
C SER A 95 -10.15 -2.04 22.80
N ASP A 96 -9.47 -3.05 22.29
CA ASP A 96 -8.03 -3.08 22.21
C ASP A 96 -7.60 -2.59 20.82
N PHE A 97 -6.39 -2.06 20.74
CA PHE A 97 -5.70 -1.70 19.50
C PHE A 97 -5.87 -2.77 18.40
N TRP A 98 -5.94 -4.03 18.80
CA TRP A 98 -6.15 -5.19 17.93
C TRP A 98 -7.48 -5.20 17.17
N ASP A 99 -8.55 -4.58 17.69
CA ASP A 99 -9.81 -4.47 16.97
C ASP A 99 -9.66 -3.57 15.74
N GLY A 100 -9.03 -2.40 15.91
CA GLY A 100 -8.73 -1.50 14.79
C GLY A 100 -7.69 -2.07 13.83
N ALA A 101 -6.67 -2.75 14.36
CA ALA A 101 -5.67 -3.45 13.55
C ALA A 101 -6.33 -4.51 12.68
N ALA A 102 -7.19 -5.33 13.29
CA ALA A 102 -7.93 -6.36 12.59
C ALA A 102 -8.78 -5.83 11.47
N GLU A 103 -9.65 -4.88 11.77
CA GLU A 103 -10.50 -4.28 10.76
C GLU A 103 -9.69 -3.53 9.69
N GLY A 104 -8.52 -2.97 10.04
CA GLY A 104 -7.57 -2.37 9.11
C GLY A 104 -7.03 -3.35 8.06
N TYR A 105 -6.39 -4.44 8.49
CA TYR A 105 -5.81 -5.40 7.53
C TYR A 105 -6.86 -6.24 6.80
N TRP A 106 -8.00 -6.54 7.44
CA TRP A 106 -9.11 -7.19 6.74
C TRP A 106 -9.78 -6.26 5.73
N GLY A 107 -9.89 -4.97 6.04
CA GLY A 107 -10.38 -3.94 5.12
C GLY A 107 -9.50 -3.81 3.88
N LEU A 108 -8.18 -3.77 4.07
CA LEU A 108 -7.22 -3.84 2.97
C LEU A 108 -7.43 -5.11 2.13
N ALA A 109 -7.46 -6.28 2.77
CA ALA A 109 -7.64 -7.55 2.07
C ALA A 109 -8.96 -7.58 1.29
N LEU A 110 -10.06 -7.11 1.87
CA LEU A 110 -11.36 -6.99 1.19
C LEU A 110 -11.25 -6.13 -0.07
N ILE A 111 -10.71 -4.92 0.05
CA ILE A 111 -10.65 -3.96 -1.06
C ILE A 111 -9.78 -4.52 -2.19
N SER A 112 -8.54 -4.91 -1.88
CA SER A 112 -7.61 -5.39 -2.90
C SER A 112 -8.14 -6.65 -3.58
N ASN A 113 -8.77 -7.57 -2.84
CA ASN A 113 -9.34 -8.77 -3.45
C ASN A 113 -10.64 -8.51 -4.23
N ALA A 114 -11.47 -7.55 -3.81
CA ALA A 114 -12.64 -7.15 -4.60
C ALA A 114 -12.23 -6.59 -5.97
N ILE A 115 -11.12 -5.85 -6.03
CA ILE A 115 -10.54 -5.32 -7.27
C ILE A 115 -9.98 -6.46 -8.14
N LEU A 116 -9.29 -7.44 -7.55
CA LEU A 116 -8.63 -8.54 -8.28
C LEU A 116 -9.61 -9.62 -8.76
N ALA A 117 -10.56 -10.01 -7.92
CA ALA A 117 -11.55 -11.04 -8.22
C ALA A 117 -12.57 -10.59 -9.27
N ASP A 118 -12.79 -9.27 -9.36
CA ASP A 118 -13.83 -8.64 -10.17
C ASP A 118 -15.26 -9.02 -9.75
N ASP A 119 -15.43 -9.67 -8.59
CA ASP A 119 -16.70 -10.17 -8.07
C ASP A 119 -17.63 -9.05 -7.55
N ALA A 120 -18.91 -9.11 -7.95
CA ALA A 120 -19.89 -8.08 -7.64
C ALA A 120 -20.24 -8.01 -6.14
N ALA A 121 -20.30 -9.15 -5.44
CA ALA A 121 -20.64 -9.18 -4.03
C ALA A 121 -19.50 -8.64 -3.17
N LEU A 122 -18.25 -8.98 -3.50
CA LEU A 122 -17.06 -8.43 -2.85
C LEU A 122 -16.93 -6.92 -3.09
N LYS A 123 -17.16 -6.44 -4.32
CA LYS A 123 -17.16 -5.00 -4.62
C LYS A 123 -18.18 -4.24 -3.81
N LYS A 124 -19.43 -4.75 -3.74
CA LYS A 124 -20.48 -4.13 -2.92
C LYS A 124 -20.08 -4.03 -1.45
N ARG A 125 -19.45 -5.07 -0.90
CA ARG A 125 -18.93 -5.05 0.49
C ARG A 125 -17.77 -4.05 0.65
N ALA A 126 -16.87 -3.97 -0.32
CA ALA A 126 -15.79 -2.99 -0.30
C ALA A 126 -16.35 -1.55 -0.34
N ASP A 127 -17.37 -1.29 -1.16
CA ASP A 127 -18.05 0.00 -1.24
C ASP A 127 -18.71 0.38 0.11
N GLU A 128 -19.43 -0.56 0.72
CA GLU A 128 -20.05 -0.37 2.04
C GLU A 128 -19.00 -0.08 3.13
N PHE A 129 -17.89 -0.80 3.10
CA PHE A 129 -16.77 -0.60 4.02
C PHE A 129 -16.13 0.78 3.84
N VAL A 130 -15.80 1.16 2.61
CA VAL A 130 -15.25 2.49 2.30
C VAL A 130 -16.21 3.59 2.74
N ALA A 131 -17.51 3.45 2.46
CA ALA A 131 -18.52 4.41 2.89
C ALA A 131 -18.58 4.55 4.42
N ALA A 132 -18.50 3.43 5.16
CA ALA A 132 -18.43 3.45 6.62
C ALA A 132 -17.18 4.18 7.12
N MET A 133 -16.02 3.95 6.48
CA MET A 133 -14.78 4.66 6.82
C MET A 133 -14.91 6.16 6.61
N LEU A 134 -15.40 6.60 5.45
CA LEU A 134 -15.61 8.03 5.16
C LEU A 134 -16.56 8.67 6.18
N LYS A 135 -17.65 7.97 6.53
CA LYS A 135 -18.63 8.43 7.53
C LYS A 135 -18.02 8.55 8.93
N SER A 136 -17.08 7.68 9.28
CA SER A 136 -16.40 7.70 10.58
C SER A 136 -15.27 8.73 10.69
N GLN A 137 -14.95 9.45 9.61
CA GLN A 137 -13.91 10.46 9.67
C GLN A 137 -14.42 11.71 10.39
N ASP A 138 -13.65 12.19 11.36
CA ASP A 138 -14.00 13.38 12.12
C ASP A 138 -13.78 14.67 11.30
N ALA A 139 -14.36 15.76 11.81
CA ALA A 139 -14.27 17.09 11.21
C ALA A 139 -12.82 17.61 11.11
N ASP A 140 -11.96 17.25 12.06
CA ASP A 140 -10.52 17.60 12.05
C ASP A 140 -9.69 16.74 11.07
N GLY A 141 -10.34 15.78 10.39
CA GLY A 141 -9.71 14.83 9.49
C GLY A 141 -9.29 13.53 10.15
N TYR A 142 -9.43 13.38 11.47
CA TYR A 142 -9.04 12.14 12.14
C TYR A 142 -9.83 10.93 11.64
N LEU A 143 -9.09 9.92 11.18
CA LEU A 143 -9.60 8.60 10.87
C LEU A 143 -8.84 7.60 11.76
N GLY A 144 -9.56 6.74 12.47
CA GLY A 144 -9.00 5.86 13.50
C GLY A 144 -10.07 5.23 14.38
N ILE A 145 -9.69 4.67 15.53
CA ILE A 145 -10.63 4.01 16.45
C ILE A 145 -10.84 4.77 17.77
N TYR A 146 -10.11 5.86 18.01
CA TYR A 146 -10.15 6.58 19.28
C TYR A 146 -11.05 7.83 19.23
N ASP A 147 -11.71 8.11 20.34
CA ASP A 147 -12.34 9.41 20.59
C ASP A 147 -11.30 10.53 20.70
N ALA A 148 -11.75 11.79 20.58
CA ALA A 148 -10.87 12.95 20.57
C ALA A 148 -9.98 13.08 21.82
N GLN A 149 -10.43 12.57 22.97
CA GLN A 149 -9.72 12.69 24.26
C GLN A 149 -8.58 11.68 24.40
N LYS A 150 -8.65 10.54 23.69
CA LYS A 150 -7.67 9.44 23.78
C LYS A 150 -6.62 9.44 22.68
N ARG A 151 -6.84 10.19 21.59
CA ARG A 151 -5.91 10.27 20.44
C ARG A 151 -4.55 10.81 20.83
N TYR A 152 -3.50 10.28 20.19
CA TYR A 152 -2.12 10.79 20.28
C TYR A 152 -1.56 10.90 21.71
N THR A 153 -2.02 10.08 22.64
CA THR A 153 -1.52 10.10 24.02
C THR A 153 -0.23 9.27 24.16
N PRO A 154 0.76 9.70 24.98
CA PRO A 154 2.07 9.03 25.09
C PRO A 154 2.03 7.60 25.65
N ALA A 155 0.95 7.21 26.32
CA ALA A 155 0.86 5.93 27.04
C ALA A 155 0.71 4.72 26.10
N LYS A 156 0.25 4.94 24.87
CA LYS A 156 0.11 3.92 23.84
C LYS A 156 0.39 4.61 22.50
N VAL A 157 1.50 4.28 21.83
CA VAL A 157 1.74 4.74 20.45
C VAL A 157 0.74 3.97 19.58
N ASP A 158 -0.48 4.50 19.55
CA ASP A 158 -1.67 3.70 19.32
C ASP A 158 -2.06 3.62 17.85
N ARG A 159 -1.33 4.31 16.98
CA ARG A 159 -1.86 4.68 15.66
C ARG A 159 -1.30 3.88 14.50
N THR A 160 -0.06 3.40 14.59
CA THR A 160 0.67 2.87 13.42
C THR A 160 0.11 1.54 12.90
N GLY A 161 -0.35 0.65 13.78
CA GLY A 161 -0.83 -0.68 13.36
C GLY A 161 -2.27 -0.71 12.84
N HIS A 162 -3.18 0.11 13.40
CA HIS A 162 -4.57 0.07 12.96
C HIS A 162 -4.81 0.84 11.66
N ILE A 163 -4.31 2.06 11.54
CA ILE A 163 -4.67 2.93 10.42
C ILE A 163 -3.84 2.66 9.15
N GLY A 164 -2.61 2.13 9.28
CA GLY A 164 -1.69 2.00 8.14
C GLY A 164 -2.25 1.10 7.03
N PHE A 165 -2.73 -0.09 7.39
CA PHE A 165 -3.37 -1.00 6.45
C PHE A 165 -4.66 -0.42 5.88
N MET A 166 -5.44 0.29 6.71
CA MET A 166 -6.66 0.95 6.26
C MET A 166 -6.38 1.99 5.17
N LEU A 167 -5.41 2.89 5.39
CA LEU A 167 -5.04 3.93 4.42
C LEU A 167 -4.51 3.31 3.12
N GLN A 168 -3.73 2.22 3.21
CA GLN A 168 -3.29 1.46 2.03
C GLN A 168 -4.51 0.97 1.23
N GLY A 169 -5.51 0.37 1.88
CA GLY A 169 -6.71 -0.12 1.21
C GLY A 169 -7.52 1.00 0.56
N LEU A 170 -7.67 2.14 1.24
CA LEU A 170 -8.34 3.31 0.67
C LEU A 170 -7.58 3.86 -0.54
N LEU A 171 -6.26 3.86 -0.54
CA LEU A 171 -5.44 4.23 -1.70
C LEU A 171 -5.61 3.24 -2.86
N ASP A 172 -5.62 1.93 -2.61
CA ASP A 172 -5.93 0.92 -3.63
C ASP A 172 -7.30 1.19 -4.27
N TYR A 173 -8.30 1.56 -3.46
CA TYR A 173 -9.64 1.91 -3.93
C TYR A 173 -9.64 3.20 -4.79
N VAL A 174 -8.86 4.21 -4.41
CA VAL A 174 -8.65 5.42 -5.24
C VAL A 174 -8.02 5.06 -6.58
N LEU A 175 -6.99 4.21 -6.59
CA LEU A 175 -6.29 3.80 -7.80
C LEU A 175 -7.19 2.96 -8.72
N ALA A 176 -8.06 2.12 -8.15
CA ALA A 176 -8.98 1.29 -8.91
C ALA A 176 -10.15 2.06 -9.53
N TYR A 177 -10.71 3.03 -8.80
CA TYR A 177 -12.00 3.65 -9.14
C TYR A 177 -11.94 5.17 -9.32
N ASN A 178 -10.76 5.78 -9.20
CA ASN A 178 -10.54 7.23 -9.32
C ASN A 178 -11.45 8.07 -8.38
N ARG A 179 -11.64 7.58 -7.14
CA ARG A 179 -12.55 8.15 -6.15
C ARG A 179 -11.89 9.31 -5.38
N LYS A 180 -12.02 10.52 -5.94
CA LYS A 180 -11.40 11.76 -5.39
C LYS A 180 -11.85 12.10 -3.97
N ASP A 181 -13.07 11.75 -3.60
CA ASP A 181 -13.60 11.91 -2.24
C ASP A 181 -12.86 11.02 -1.23
N VAL A 182 -12.53 9.78 -1.63
CA VAL A 182 -11.72 8.86 -0.81
C VAL A 182 -10.29 9.37 -0.69
N LEU A 183 -9.71 9.88 -1.78
CA LEU A 183 -8.38 10.50 -1.74
C LEU A 183 -8.35 11.69 -0.78
N ALA A 184 -9.33 12.59 -0.87
CA ALA A 184 -9.43 13.73 0.03
C ALA A 184 -9.57 13.29 1.50
N ALA A 185 -10.29 12.20 1.78
CA ALA A 185 -10.36 11.64 3.13
C ALA A 185 -9.01 11.12 3.61
N VAL A 186 -8.28 10.36 2.78
CA VAL A 186 -6.92 9.90 3.09
C VAL A 186 -5.98 11.08 3.37
N GLU A 187 -6.00 12.11 2.53
CA GLU A 187 -5.19 13.32 2.72
C GLU A 187 -5.51 14.02 4.04
N ARG A 188 -6.80 14.21 4.37
CA ARG A 188 -7.18 14.82 5.67
C ARG A 188 -6.71 13.99 6.85
N ALA A 189 -6.77 12.66 6.75
CA ALA A 189 -6.27 11.76 7.78
C ALA A 189 -4.76 11.92 7.98
N VAL A 190 -3.98 11.84 6.90
CA VAL A 190 -2.51 11.99 6.97
C VAL A 190 -2.12 13.39 7.47
N GLN A 191 -2.82 14.44 7.03
CA GLN A 191 -2.56 15.79 7.53
C GLN A 191 -2.88 15.94 9.02
N CYS A 192 -3.95 15.30 9.50
CA CYS A 192 -4.23 15.22 10.93
C CYS A 192 -3.05 14.59 11.68
N ASP A 193 -2.43 13.57 11.10
CA ASP A 193 -1.33 12.85 11.72
C ASP A 193 -0.06 13.66 11.76
N MET A 194 0.28 14.30 10.65
CA MET A 194 1.47 15.13 10.53
C MET A 194 1.43 16.32 11.49
N ARG A 195 0.23 16.84 11.81
CA ARG A 195 0.07 17.87 12.85
C ARG A 195 0.41 17.38 14.26
N HIS A 196 0.26 16.08 14.54
CA HIS A 196 0.50 15.48 15.86
C HIS A 196 1.82 14.69 15.94
N PHE A 197 2.33 14.18 14.83
CA PHE A 197 3.61 13.49 14.70
C PHE A 197 4.60 14.37 13.94
N ASN A 198 5.15 15.35 14.65
CA ASN A 198 6.16 16.25 14.11
C ASN A 198 7.35 16.37 15.06
N ARG A 199 8.39 17.07 14.62
CA ARG A 199 9.65 17.24 15.37
C ARG A 199 9.48 17.93 16.73
N THR A 200 8.38 18.65 16.94
CA THR A 200 8.12 19.41 18.17
C THR A 200 7.15 18.69 19.11
N THR A 201 6.56 17.58 18.70
CA THR A 201 5.65 16.79 19.54
C THR A 201 6.43 15.62 20.15
N THR A 202 6.39 15.45 21.48
CA THR A 202 7.14 14.43 22.24
C THR A 202 6.73 12.98 21.94
N ASN A 203 5.87 12.77 20.95
CA ASN A 203 5.26 11.47 20.67
C ASN A 203 5.93 10.78 19.50
N LEU A 204 7.00 10.06 19.78
CA LEU A 204 7.34 8.77 19.18
C LEU A 204 8.23 7.99 20.16
N HIS A 205 7.84 7.99 21.44
CA HIS A 205 8.37 7.03 22.41
C HIS A 205 7.74 5.66 22.17
N ALA A 206 8.16 4.96 21.11
CA ALA A 206 8.60 3.60 21.42
C ALA A 206 9.76 3.81 22.40
N ALA A 207 9.59 3.44 23.67
CA ALA A 207 10.59 3.63 24.72
C ALA A 207 11.93 2.90 24.47
N GLY A 208 12.21 2.50 23.22
CA GLY A 208 13.41 1.81 22.78
C GLY A 208 13.82 1.99 21.32
N PHE A 209 13.31 2.99 20.59
CA PHE A 209 13.81 3.34 19.24
C PHE A 209 13.63 4.84 18.96
N MET A 210 14.64 5.65 19.31
CA MET A 210 14.87 6.93 18.62
C MET A 210 15.72 6.61 17.40
N VAL A 211 15.27 6.96 16.20
CA VAL A 211 16.10 6.90 14.99
C VAL A 211 16.23 8.31 14.46
N MET A 212 17.45 8.81 14.43
CA MET A 212 17.82 10.03 13.72
C MET A 212 18.38 9.62 12.36
N SER A 213 17.80 10.13 11.28
CA SER A 213 18.40 9.98 9.96
C SER A 213 19.62 10.87 9.87
N VAL A 214 20.78 10.27 9.63
CA VAL A 214 22.03 10.99 9.34
C VAL A 214 22.33 10.80 7.85
N THR A 215 22.22 11.90 7.09
CA THR A 215 22.66 11.90 5.70
C THR A 215 24.19 11.90 5.67
N VAL A 216 24.78 10.83 5.12
CA VAL A 216 26.22 10.74 4.94
C VAL A 216 26.52 11.16 3.51
N LYS A 217 27.28 12.25 3.32
CA LYS A 217 27.75 12.63 1.97
C LYS A 217 28.57 11.49 1.39
N THR A 218 28.11 10.92 0.27
CA THR A 218 28.82 9.84 -0.43
C THR A 218 30.15 10.39 -0.95
N LYS A 219 31.28 9.80 -0.57
CA LYS A 219 32.60 10.25 -1.06
C LYS A 219 32.86 9.88 -2.52
N ASN A 220 32.09 8.95 -3.09
CA ASN A 220 32.22 8.50 -4.46
C ASN A 220 30.82 8.30 -5.10
N PRO A 221 30.34 9.24 -5.93
CA PRO A 221 29.01 9.18 -6.55
C PRO A 221 28.87 8.03 -7.56
N ASP A 222 29.98 7.52 -8.10
CA ASP A 222 29.98 6.40 -9.06
C ASP A 222 29.85 5.04 -8.35
N GLN A 223 30.00 5.02 -7.02
CA GLN A 223 29.91 3.82 -6.20
C GLN A 223 29.04 4.07 -4.96
N PRO A 224 27.77 4.50 -5.15
CA PRO A 224 26.89 4.92 -4.05
C PRO A 224 26.52 3.76 -3.10
N TRP A 225 26.88 2.53 -3.47
CA TRP A 225 26.62 1.30 -2.71
C TRP A 225 27.85 0.79 -1.93
N GLN A 226 29.05 1.34 -2.15
CA GLN A 226 30.22 1.00 -1.32
C GLN A 226 30.19 1.71 0.04
N GLN A 227 29.55 2.87 0.10
CA GLN A 227 29.28 3.60 1.33
C GLN A 227 27.79 3.92 1.35
N SER A 228 27.05 3.36 2.31
CA SER A 228 25.62 3.64 2.41
C SER A 228 25.37 5.16 2.52
N PRO A 229 24.57 5.75 1.62
CA PRO A 229 24.27 7.19 1.65
C PRO A 229 23.41 7.59 2.86
N LEU A 230 22.80 6.59 3.51
CA LEU A 230 21.90 6.78 4.63
C LEU A 230 22.32 5.90 5.80
N ARG A 231 22.75 6.52 6.89
CA ARG A 231 22.92 5.84 8.17
C ARG A 231 21.83 6.30 9.12
N LEU A 232 21.30 5.34 9.86
CA LEU A 232 20.30 5.57 10.88
C LEU A 232 20.98 5.35 12.23
N GLU A 233 21.21 6.44 12.97
CA GLU A 233 21.72 6.31 14.33
C GLU A 233 20.53 6.26 15.30
N GLY A 234 20.59 5.33 16.25
CA GLY A 234 19.50 5.21 17.20
C GLY A 234 19.87 4.55 18.51
N LEU A 235 18.92 4.58 19.44
CA LEU A 235 19.01 3.86 20.70
C LEU A 235 18.10 2.64 20.63
N PHE A 236 18.68 1.44 20.60
CA PHE A 236 17.98 0.16 20.72
C PHE A 236 17.81 -0.20 22.19
N LYS A 237 16.60 -0.56 22.61
CA LYS A 237 16.37 -1.07 23.97
C LYS A 237 16.25 -2.59 23.96
N ARG A 238 17.11 -3.25 24.75
CA ARG A 238 16.99 -4.67 25.09
C ARG A 238 16.79 -4.75 26.60
N MET A 239 15.61 -5.20 27.03
CA MET A 239 15.20 -5.22 28.45
C MET A 239 15.29 -3.84 29.12
N ARG A 240 16.09 -3.68 30.18
CA ARG A 240 16.29 -2.42 30.92
C ARG A 240 17.44 -1.56 30.37
N SER A 241 18.22 -2.09 29.43
CA SER A 241 19.42 -1.42 28.90
C SER A 241 19.17 -0.80 27.53
N LYS A 242 19.77 0.38 27.30
CA LYS A 242 19.77 1.08 26.01
C LYS A 242 21.15 0.94 25.36
N TYR A 243 21.17 0.65 24.07
CA TYR A 243 22.38 0.48 23.26
C TYR A 243 22.34 1.48 22.12
N LYS A 244 23.42 2.23 21.90
CA LYS A 244 23.56 3.00 20.67
C LYS A 244 23.78 2.00 19.53
N VAL A 245 22.99 2.10 18.47
CA VAL A 245 23.10 1.28 17.27
C VAL A 245 23.22 2.18 16.05
N ASP A 246 24.12 1.78 15.15
CA ASP A 246 24.23 2.35 13.81
C ASP A 246 23.62 1.35 12.84
N LEU A 247 22.47 1.71 12.27
CA LEU A 247 21.74 0.87 11.33
C LEU A 247 22.03 1.33 9.91
N VAL A 248 22.44 0.38 9.08
CA VAL A 248 22.50 0.55 7.63
C VAL A 248 21.23 -0.06 7.06
N PRO A 249 20.35 0.72 6.41
CA PRO A 249 19.14 0.19 5.78
C PRO A 249 19.49 -1.00 4.87
N MET A 250 18.71 -2.08 4.91
CA MET A 250 19.05 -3.32 4.17
C MET A 250 19.34 -3.09 2.68
N GLY A 251 18.65 -2.13 2.04
CA GLY A 251 18.89 -1.73 0.65
C GLY A 251 20.28 -1.16 0.38
N CYS A 252 21.05 -0.82 1.42
CA CYS A 252 22.41 -0.32 1.37
C CYS A 252 23.44 -1.29 1.97
N THR A 253 23.06 -2.53 2.27
CA THR A 253 23.96 -3.55 2.83
C THR A 253 24.56 -4.43 1.72
N VAL A 254 25.69 -5.08 2.04
CA VAL A 254 26.39 -6.03 1.16
C VAL A 254 25.53 -7.26 0.82
N LEU A 255 24.48 -7.56 1.61
CA LEU A 255 23.64 -8.75 1.44
C LEU A 255 22.81 -8.76 0.14
N ARG A 256 22.65 -7.62 -0.57
CA ARG A 256 22.07 -7.62 -1.93
C ARG A 256 23.02 -8.14 -3.03
N ARG A 257 24.30 -8.44 -2.73
CA ARG A 257 25.25 -8.99 -3.70
C ARG A 257 24.88 -10.37 -4.23
N VAL A 258 23.94 -11.09 -3.60
CA VAL A 258 23.57 -12.47 -3.99
C VAL A 258 22.33 -12.57 -4.87
N THR A 259 21.52 -11.53 -5.03
CA THR A 259 20.22 -11.65 -5.75
C THR A 259 20.25 -11.19 -7.20
N PHE A 260 21.30 -10.51 -7.64
CA PHE A 260 21.52 -10.22 -9.06
C PHE A 260 23.02 -10.33 -9.34
N PRO A 261 23.48 -11.30 -10.15
CA PRO A 261 24.88 -11.32 -10.56
C PRO A 261 25.14 -10.04 -11.35
N VAL A 262 26.01 -9.19 -10.81
CA VAL A 262 26.67 -8.16 -11.61
C VAL A 262 27.56 -8.92 -12.57
N GLY A 263 27.18 -8.94 -13.85
CA GLY A 263 28.02 -9.46 -14.92
C GLY A 263 29.31 -8.66 -15.00
N TYR A 264 30.32 -9.07 -14.26
CA TYR A 264 31.68 -8.62 -14.45
C TYR A 264 32.21 -9.31 -15.70
N VAL A 265 32.19 -8.61 -16.83
CA VAL A 265 33.04 -8.94 -17.97
C VAL A 265 34.47 -8.64 -17.53
N TYR A 266 35.26 -9.69 -17.31
CA TYR A 266 36.69 -9.59 -17.12
C TYR A 266 37.33 -9.07 -18.41
N ALA A 267 37.63 -7.79 -18.48
CA ALA A 267 38.64 -7.27 -19.40
C ALA A 267 40.02 -7.48 -18.76
N THR A 268 40.58 -8.68 -18.89
CA THR A 268 42.00 -8.92 -18.58
C THR A 268 42.86 -8.21 -19.63
N LYS A 269 43.30 -6.99 -19.34
CA LYS A 269 44.50 -6.43 -19.98
C LYS A 269 45.73 -6.98 -19.25
N LYS A 270 46.27 -8.11 -19.72
CA LYS A 270 47.64 -8.50 -19.39
C LYS A 270 48.57 -7.82 -20.41
N LYS A 271 49.48 -7.00 -19.90
CA LYS A 271 50.47 -6.24 -20.67
C LYS A 271 51.76 -7.08 -20.68
N GLY A 272 52.29 -7.38 -21.87
CA GLY A 272 53.53 -8.17 -22.09
C GLY A 272 53.25 -9.68 -22.13
N THR A 273 53.70 -10.46 -23.10
CA THR A 273 54.82 -10.32 -24.05
C THR A 273 54.47 -11.23 -25.23
N MET A 274 54.67 -10.76 -26.47
CA MET A 274 54.57 -11.58 -27.66
C MET A 274 55.74 -12.57 -27.67
N VAL A 275 55.45 -13.86 -27.78
CA VAL A 275 56.40 -14.85 -28.29
C VAL A 275 55.65 -15.61 -29.37
N ASP A 276 56.17 -15.48 -30.59
CA ASP A 276 55.79 -16.28 -31.76
C ASP A 276 56.02 -17.76 -31.48
N GLU A 277 55.09 -18.60 -31.91
CA GLU A 277 55.42 -19.99 -32.27
C GLU A 277 54.46 -20.45 -33.36
N ASN A 278 54.81 -20.06 -34.59
CA ASN A 278 54.56 -20.86 -35.78
C ASN A 278 55.59 -21.99 -35.76
N THR A 279 55.16 -23.21 -35.45
CA THR A 279 55.81 -24.43 -35.95
C THR A 279 54.74 -25.47 -36.27
N SER A 280 54.61 -25.64 -37.58
CA SER A 280 54.19 -26.78 -38.38
C SER A 280 54.16 -28.19 -37.76
N GLU A 281 53.22 -28.95 -38.33
CA GLU A 281 52.96 -30.42 -38.34
C GLU A 281 51.96 -30.96 -37.29
#